data_AF-A0A5D6W1K6-F1
#
_entry.id   AF-A0A5D6W1K6-F1
#
_cell.length_a   1.000
_cell.length_b   1.000
_cell.length_c   1.000
_cell.angle_alpha   90.00
_cell.angle_beta   90.00
_cell.angle_gamma   90.00
#
_symmetry.space_group_name_H-M   'P 1'
#
loop_
_entity.id
_entity.type
_entity.pdbx_description
1 polymer ?
#
loop_
_entity_poly.entity_id
_entity_poly.type
_entity_poly.pdbx_seq_one_letter_code
_entity_poly.pdbx_strand_id
1 'polypeptide(L)' 'MFIDNVRVIIAKGPFSAEDAQFYIKQIKKTTRFPLKKIVFTCSDSYLDIRYSFHSIPFERIRRIPLATSSEERAVNN' A
#
# COMPACT_ATOMS: atom_id res chain seq x y z
N MET A 1 -0.03 -11.21 -8.34
CA MET A 1 -1.19 -12.03 -7.91
C MET A 1 -2.50 -11.28 -8.18
N PHE A 2 -3.65 -11.92 -8.01
CA PHE A 2 -4.97 -11.29 -8.07
C PHE A 2 -5.69 -11.48 -6.74
N ILE A 3 -6.30 -10.42 -6.21
CA ILE A 3 -7.09 -10.43 -4.97
C ILE A 3 -8.35 -9.59 -5.22
N ASP A 4 -9.54 -10.15 -4.99
CA ASP A 4 -10.84 -9.50 -5.24
C ASP A 4 -10.95 -8.82 -6.62
N ASN A 5 -10.53 -9.49 -7.69
CA ASN A 5 -10.45 -8.96 -9.07
C ASN A 5 -9.53 -7.72 -9.24
N VAL A 6 -8.67 -7.43 -8.26
CA VAL A 6 -7.63 -6.39 -8.35
C VAL A 6 -6.30 -7.06 -8.68
N ARG A 7 -5.60 -6.55 -9.70
CA ARG A 7 -4.23 -6.98 -10.01
C ARG A 7 -3.28 -6.44 -8.95
N VAL A 8 -2.63 -7.33 -8.20
CA VAL A 8 -1.67 -6.97 -7.14
C VAL A 8 -0.25 -7.28 -7.59
N ILE A 9 0.62 -6.27 -7.48
CA ILE A 9 2.05 -6.37 -7.77
C ILE A 9 2.83 -5.98 -6.52
N ILE A 10 3.69 -6.87 -6.03
CA ILE A 10 4.66 -6.57 -4.98
C ILE A 10 5.99 -6.33 -5.71
N ALA A 11 6.39 -5.07 -5.83
CA ALA A 11 7.55 -4.66 -6.62
C ALA A 11 8.86 -4.80 -5.84
N LYS A 12 8.84 -4.53 -4.53
CA LYS A 12 10.00 -4.62 -3.64
C LYS A 12 9.58 -4.86 -2.19
N GLY A 13 10.41 -5.61 -1.47
CA GLY A 13 10.36 -5.81 -0.02
C GLY A 13 9.38 -6.90 0.41
N PRO A 14 9.47 -7.34 1.68
CA PRO A 14 8.53 -8.30 2.23
C PRO A 14 7.16 -7.65 2.32
N PHE A 15 6.18 -8.24 1.66
CA PHE A 15 4.79 -7.79 1.69
C PHE A 15 3.88 -8.99 1.48
N SER A 16 3.01 -9.28 2.45
CA SER A 16 2.17 -10.47 2.41
C SER A 16 0.90 -10.26 1.57
N ALA A 17 0.20 -11.36 1.27
CA ALA A 17 -1.10 -11.27 0.61
C ALA A 17 -2.16 -10.67 1.55
N GLU A 18 -2.05 -10.94 2.85
CA GLU A 18 -2.90 -10.42 3.91
C GLU A 18 -2.78 -8.90 4.02
N ASP A 19 -1.55 -8.38 4.00
CA ASP A 19 -1.28 -6.93 3.99
C ASP A 19 -1.91 -6.28 2.75
N ALA A 20 -1.72 -6.88 1.58
CA ALA A 20 -2.32 -6.40 0.36
C ALA A 20 -3.85 -6.35 0.45
N GLN A 21 -4.48 -7.39 1.02
CA GLN A 21 -5.92 -7.44 1.21
C GLN A 21 -6.40 -6.34 2.18
N PHE A 22 -5.67 -6.08 3.25
CA PHE A 22 -5.97 -4.99 4.18
C PHE A 22 -6.01 -3.64 3.45
N TYR A 23 -4.99 -3.29 2.68
CA TYR A 23 -4.95 -2.02 1.96
C TYR A 23 -6.01 -1.92 0.86
N ILE A 24 -6.28 -3.02 0.15
CA ILE A 24 -7.38 -3.06 -0.84
C ILE A 24 -8.71 -2.74 -0.15
N LYS A 25 -9.00 -3.33 1.02
CA LYS A 25 -10.21 -3.03 1.80
C LYS A 25 -10.27 -1.56 2.22
N GLN A 26 -9.17 -0.99 2.71
CA GLN A 26 -9.13 0.42 3.12
C GLN A 26 -9.36 1.38 1.94
N ILE A 27 -8.76 1.10 0.78
CA ILE A 27 -8.97 1.93 -0.41
C ILE A 27 -10.41 1.81 -0.89
N LYS A 28 -10.97 0.59 -0.96
CA LYS A 28 -12.38 0.36 -1.33
C LYS A 28 -13.38 1.10 -0.42
N LYS A 29 -13.07 1.28 0.88
CA LYS A 29 -13.92 2.05 1.80
C LYS A 29 -13.97 3.55 1.48
N THR A 30 -12.92 4.10 0.87
CA THR A 30 -12.77 5.55 0.66
C THR A 30 -13.02 5.99 -0.77
N THR A 31 -13.16 5.05 -1.71
CA THR A 31 -13.37 5.32 -3.12
C THR A 31 -14.66 4.69 -3.63
N ARG A 32 -15.34 5.38 -4.55
CA ARG A 32 -16.52 4.85 -5.25
C ARG A 32 -16.15 4.10 -6.53
N PHE A 33 -14.89 4.19 -6.97
CA PHE A 33 -14.44 3.63 -8.24
C PHE A 33 -13.85 2.23 -8.07
N PRO A 34 -14.12 1.29 -8.99
CA PRO A 34 -13.60 -0.07 -8.92
C PRO A 34 -12.09 -0.09 -9.17
N LEU A 35 -11.33 -0.57 -8.17
CA LEU A 35 -9.89 -0.77 -8.27
C LEU A 35 -9.55 -1.75 -9.39
N LYS A 36 -8.54 -1.40 -10.19
CA LYS A 36 -8.02 -2.22 -11.30
C LYS A 36 -6.72 -2.91 -10.92
N LYS A 37 -5.78 -2.12 -10.40
CA LYS A 37 -4.42 -2.57 -10.10
C LYS A 37 -3.88 -1.81 -8.91
N ILE A 38 -3.10 -2.50 -8.08
CA ILE A 38 -2.34 -1.94 -6.97
C ILE A 38 -0.91 -2.48 -7.01
N VAL A 39 0.05 -1.60 -6.73
CA VAL A 39 1.48 -1.88 -6.68
C VAL A 39 2.02 -1.44 -5.34
N PHE A 40 2.66 -2.36 -4.63
CA PHE A 40 3.32 -2.12 -3.36
C PHE A 40 4.84 -2.08 -3.58
N THR A 41 5.47 -1.02 -3.11
CA THR A 41 6.93 -0.91 -3.04
C THR A 41 7.30 -0.65 -1.59
N CYS A 42 7.71 -1.70 -0.89
CA CYS A 42 8.16 -1.63 0.49
C CYS A 42 9.67 -1.37 0.49
N SER A 43 10.07 -0.29 1.16
CA SER A 43 11.46 0.08 1.44
C SER A 43 11.67 0.10 2.96
N ASP A 44 12.90 0.34 3.41
CA ASP A 44 13.21 0.34 4.85
C ASP A 44 12.55 1.51 5.62
N SER A 45 12.17 2.58 4.92
CA SER A 45 11.66 3.83 5.52
C SER A 45 10.21 4.16 5.15
N TYR A 46 9.69 3.55 4.10
CA TYR A 46 8.32 3.78 3.64
C TYR A 46 7.74 2.63 2.83
N LEU A 47 6.42 2.55 2.87
CA LEU A 47 5.59 1.77 1.96
C LEU A 47 4.93 2.70 0.95
N ASP A 48 5.31 2.56 -0.31
CA ASP A 48 4.63 3.20 -1.43
C ASP A 48 3.51 2.30 -1.96
N ILE A 49 2.31 2.87 -2.04
CA ILE A 49 1.11 2.23 -2.57
C ILE A 49 0.66 3.02 -3.79
N ARG A 50 0.84 2.43 -4.98
CA ARG A 50 0.34 2.99 -6.25
C ARG A 50 -0.87 2.20 -6.70
N TYR A 51 -1.98 2.87 -7.02
CA TYR A 51 -3.20 2.19 -7.41
C TYR A 51 -3.96 2.93 -8.53
N SER A 52 -4.66 2.16 -9.35
CA SER A 52 -5.45 2.65 -10.49
C SER A 52 -6.86 2.11 -10.44
N PHE A 53 -7.77 2.82 -11.10
CA PHE A 53 -9.17 2.45 -11.24
C PHE A 53 -9.52 2.16 -12.69
N HIS A 54 -10.58 1.39 -12.92
CA HIS A 54 -10.98 1.05 -14.30
C HIS A 54 -11.44 2.28 -15.10
N SER A 55 -12.12 3.22 -14.46
CA SER A 55 -12.73 4.39 -15.09
C SER A 55 -11.90 5.66 -15.00
N ILE A 56 -10.67 5.58 -14.46
CA ILE A 56 -9.83 6.77 -14.20
C ILE A 56 -8.49 6.60 -14.92
N PRO A 57 -8.09 7.54 -15.79
CA PRO A 57 -6.89 7.41 -16.61
C PRO A 57 -5.58 7.75 -15.88
N PHE A 58 -5.63 7.97 -14.57
CA PHE A 58 -4.46 8.30 -13.74
C PHE A 58 -4.33 7.33 -12.55
N GLU A 59 -3.08 7.04 -12.19
CA GLU A 59 -2.76 6.31 -10.96
C GLU A 59 -2.72 7.28 -9.77
N ARG A 60 -3.08 6.81 -8.59
CA ARG A 60 -2.86 7.50 -7.32
C ARG A 60 -1.67 6.88 -6.61
N ILE A 61 -0.90 7.72 -5.91
CA ILE A 61 0.20 7.30 -5.07
C ILE A 61 -0.07 7.73 -3.62
N ARG A 62 0.17 6.81 -2.68
CA ARG A 62 0.19 7.08 -1.25
C ARG A 62 1.49 6.53 -0.67
N ARG A 63 2.24 7.38 0.00
CA ARG A 63 3.43 7.00 0.77
C ARG A 63 3.08 6.92 2.25
N ILE A 64 3.41 5.81 2.88
CA ILE A 64 3.24 5.60 4.32
C ILE A 64 4.63 5.45 4.93
N PRO A 65 5.07 6.36 5.82
CA PRO A 65 6.30 6.17 6.56
C PRO A 65 6.22 4.88 7.38
N LEU A 66 7.20 4.01 7.22
CA LEU A 66 7.41 2.90 8.13
C LEU A 66 8.28 3.47 9.24
N ALA A 67 7.78 3.49 10.47
CA ALA A 67 8.56 4.00 11.59
C ALA A 67 9.91 3.29 11.56
N THR A 68 10.99 4.05 11.38
CA THR A 68 12.32 3.53 11.65
C THR A 68 12.29 3.07 13.10
N SER A 69 12.61 1.81 13.36
CA SER A 69 13.03 1.38 14.69
C SER A 69 14.33 2.12 15.01
N SER A 70 14.22 3.40 15.33
CA SER A 70 15.29 4.20 15.88
C SER A 70 14.91 4.45 17.33
N GLU A 71 15.87 4.19 18.20
CA GLU A 71 15.85 4.29 19.65
C GLU A 71 15.56 5.72 20.15
N GLU A 72 14.42 6.32 19.81
CA GLU A 72 13.97 7.63 20.31
C GLU A 72 12.94 7.48 21.45
N ARG A 73 13.04 6.39 22.22
CA ARG A 73 12.41 6.26 23.55
C ARG A 73 13.42 6.24 24.68
N ALA A 74 14.65 6.69 24.44
CA ALA A 74 15.72 6.77 25.44
C ALA A 74 16.10 8.22 25.78
N VAL A 75 15.14 9.14 25.93
CA VAL A 75 15.37 10.38 26.68
C VAL A 75 14.08 10.78 27.39
N ASN A 76 13.89 10.24 28.59
CA ASN A 76 13.22 10.90 29.70
C ASN A 76 13.65 10.12 30.95
N ASN A 77 14.83 10.48 31.44
CA ASN A 77 15.40 10.05 32.71
C ASN A 77 15.10 11.14 33.74
#